data_AF-A0A8H8IN67-F1
#
_entry.id   AF-A0A8H8IN67-F1
#
_cell.length_a   1.000
_cell.length_b   1.000
_cell.length_c   1.000
_cell.angle_alpha   90.00
_cell.angle_beta   90.00
_cell.angle_gamma   90.00
#
_symmetry.space_group_name_H-M   'P 1'
#
loop_
_entity.id
_entity.type
_entity.pdbx_description
1 polymer ?
#
loop_
_entity_poly.entity_id
_entity_poly.type
_entity_poly.pdbx_seq_one_letter_code
_entity_poly.pdbx_strand_id
1 'polypeptide(L)'
;MSTVSVPEHLWETLLPLTRLDIEPPELSELLQKHIKPKVEDTSSEIPYDVITGISKWTASEKGSKALREQNLDPKSYMIIPLLAGTTFAPSSKPPPIPPPEPDPSHDRRAITALLNGMLSVVGVGFAAWWAAGNIYWSNESRVLLALAASIAVAATEGILYAIWSDRKEKRQQARRNRLKKRPKPADVETVRGIEEKVDREVNATRRRAYEYDHDENDVSPQS
;
A
#
# COMPACT_ATOMS: atom_id res chain seq x y z
N MET A 1 0.62 -10.82 19.58
CA MET A 1 0.55 -12.10 18.84
C MET A 1 -0.63 -12.00 17.89
N SER A 2 -0.39 -12.14 16.60
CA SER A 2 -1.46 -12.04 15.59
C SER A 2 -2.21 -13.36 15.52
N THR A 3 -3.52 -13.34 15.76
CA THR A 3 -4.41 -14.48 15.56
C THR A 3 -5.05 -14.41 14.18
N VAL A 4 -5.28 -15.58 13.59
CA VAL A 4 -5.86 -15.72 12.25
C VAL A 4 -7.06 -16.66 12.34
N SER A 5 -8.12 -16.31 11.62
CA SER A 5 -9.29 -17.18 11.52
C SER A 5 -8.99 -18.30 10.53
N VAL A 6 -9.25 -19.54 10.95
CA VAL A 6 -8.96 -20.74 10.15
C VAL A 6 -10.29 -21.35 9.68
N PRO A 7 -10.53 -21.46 8.35
CA PRO A 7 -11.70 -22.13 7.80
C PRO A 7 -11.85 -23.60 8.23
N GLU A 8 -13.09 -24.11 8.25
CA GLU A 8 -13.43 -25.46 8.69
C GLU A 8 -12.60 -26.57 8.03
N HIS A 9 -12.46 -26.53 6.70
CA HIS A 9 -11.71 -27.52 5.93
C HIS A 9 -10.20 -27.56 6.26
N LEU A 10 -9.61 -26.47 6.75
CA LEU A 10 -8.21 -26.46 7.17
C LEU A 10 -8.04 -27.20 8.51
N TRP A 11 -9.06 -27.21 9.37
CA TRP A 11 -9.03 -27.99 10.61
C TRP A 11 -8.99 -29.49 10.34
N GLU A 12 -9.78 -29.96 9.38
CA GLU A 12 -9.75 -31.36 8.93
C GLU A 12 -8.37 -31.76 8.44
N THR A 13 -7.69 -30.84 7.75
CA THR A 13 -6.33 -31.07 7.24
C THR A 13 -5.29 -31.10 8.37
N LEU A 14 -5.48 -30.28 9.42
CA LEU A 14 -4.55 -30.18 10.56
C LEU A 14 -4.72 -31.29 11.60
N LEU A 15 -5.90 -31.92 11.71
CA LEU A 15 -6.19 -32.98 12.68
C LEU A 15 -5.18 -34.15 12.65
N PRO A 16 -4.79 -34.70 11.47
CA PRO A 16 -3.76 -35.74 11.38
C PRO A 16 -2.42 -35.37 12.03
N LEU A 17 -2.04 -34.08 12.01
CA LEU A 17 -0.77 -33.62 12.58
C LEU A 17 -0.70 -33.79 14.09
N THR A 18 -1.84 -33.82 14.79
CA THR A 18 -1.86 -34.02 16.25
C THR A 18 -1.38 -35.39 16.70
N ARG A 19 -1.32 -36.37 15.77
CA ARG A 19 -0.83 -37.73 16.02
C ARG A 19 0.66 -37.90 15.70
N LEU A 20 1.27 -36.91 15.04
CA LEU A 20 2.67 -36.93 14.66
C LEU A 20 3.52 -36.27 15.75
N ASP A 21 4.73 -36.79 15.93
CA ASP A 21 5.72 -36.17 16.80
C ASP A 21 6.44 -35.05 16.03
N ILE A 22 6.06 -33.80 16.30
CA ILE A 22 6.58 -32.63 15.61
C ILE A 22 7.79 -32.08 16.38
N GLU A 23 8.96 -32.13 15.75
CA GLU A 23 10.17 -31.46 16.22
C GLU A 23 10.20 -30.04 15.61
N PRO A 24 10.02 -28.94 16.37
CA PRO A 24 10.26 -28.78 17.81
C PRO A 24 9.03 -29.02 18.72
N PRO A 25 9.22 -29.52 19.96
CA PRO A 25 8.14 -29.91 20.88
C PRO A 25 7.23 -28.75 21.28
N GLU A 26 7.77 -27.53 21.34
CA GLU A 26 7.00 -26.31 21.61
C GLU A 26 5.85 -26.12 20.61
N LEU A 27 6.08 -26.49 19.33
CA LEU A 27 5.07 -26.39 18.29
C LEU A 27 3.96 -27.43 18.48
N SER A 28 4.32 -28.64 18.93
CA SER A 28 3.36 -29.70 19.24
C SER A 28 2.46 -29.31 20.42
N GLU A 29 3.02 -28.75 21.48
CA GLU A 29 2.26 -28.26 22.63
C GLU A 29 1.29 -27.14 22.25
N LEU A 30 1.75 -26.18 21.45
CA LEU A 30 0.89 -25.10 20.95
C LEU A 30 -0.22 -25.63 20.03
N LEU A 31 0.08 -26.62 19.18
CA LEU A 31 -0.91 -27.27 18.34
C LEU A 31 -1.98 -27.96 19.19
N GLN A 32 -1.58 -28.78 20.16
CA GLN A 32 -2.52 -29.51 21.03
C GLN A 32 -3.36 -28.57 21.90
N LYS A 33 -2.81 -27.42 22.30
CA LYS A 33 -3.56 -26.40 23.04
C LYS A 33 -4.69 -25.79 22.22
N HIS A 34 -4.48 -25.62 20.92
CA HIS A 34 -5.44 -24.94 20.04
C HIS A 34 -6.35 -25.88 19.24
N ILE A 35 -5.91 -27.12 18.98
CA ILE A 35 -6.63 -28.13 18.20
C ILE A 35 -7.18 -29.20 19.14
N LYS A 36 -8.51 -29.27 19.27
CA LYS A 36 -9.17 -30.34 20.01
C LYS A 36 -9.57 -31.49 19.08
N PRO A 37 -9.83 -32.70 19.59
CA PRO A 37 -10.18 -33.86 18.77
C PRO A 37 -11.48 -33.68 17.96
N LYS A 38 -12.37 -32.79 18.40
CA LYS A 38 -13.62 -32.45 17.73
C LYS A 38 -13.54 -31.03 17.15
N VAL A 39 -13.98 -30.88 15.91
CA VAL A 39 -14.01 -29.58 15.20
C VAL A 39 -14.87 -28.57 15.95
N GLU A 40 -16.01 -29.00 16.49
CA GLU A 40 -16.96 -28.16 17.23
C GLU A 40 -16.36 -27.51 18.50
N ASP A 41 -15.40 -28.17 19.13
CA ASP A 41 -14.76 -27.68 20.37
C ASP A 41 -13.50 -26.85 20.10
N THR A 42 -13.07 -26.77 18.84
CA THR A 42 -11.83 -26.12 18.41
C THR A 42 -12.02 -24.61 18.30
N SER A 43 -11.03 -23.86 18.76
CA SER A 43 -11.06 -22.39 18.66
C SER A 43 -11.04 -21.99 17.18
N SER A 44 -11.98 -21.15 16.74
CA SER A 44 -11.99 -20.59 15.37
C SER A 44 -10.74 -19.77 15.02
N GLU A 45 -9.94 -19.42 16.04
CA GLU A 45 -8.74 -18.61 15.94
C GLU A 45 -7.51 -19.39 16.39
N ILE A 46 -6.44 -19.32 15.59
CA ILE A 46 -5.12 -19.85 15.92
C ILE A 46 -4.05 -18.76 15.82
N PRO A 47 -2.99 -18.80 16.66
CA PRO A 47 -1.84 -17.91 16.50
C PRO A 47 -1.12 -18.13 15.17
N TYR A 48 -0.80 -17.05 14.46
CA TYR A 48 -0.10 -17.10 13.18
C TYR A 48 1.27 -17.80 13.26
N ASP A 49 1.94 -17.68 14.40
CA ASP A 49 3.25 -18.29 14.65
C ASP A 49 3.17 -19.83 14.60
N VAL A 50 2.04 -20.41 15.03
CA VAL A 50 1.81 -21.87 14.96
C VAL A 50 1.65 -22.32 13.51
N ILE A 51 0.81 -21.65 12.73
CA ILE A 51 0.57 -22.02 11.31
C ILE A 51 1.86 -21.85 10.48
N THR A 52 2.59 -20.75 10.68
CA THR A 52 3.87 -20.54 9.99
C THR A 52 4.94 -21.51 10.44
N GLY A 53 4.96 -21.89 11.72
CA GLY A 53 5.85 -22.94 12.23
C GLY A 53 5.56 -24.31 11.61
N ILE A 54 4.28 -24.70 11.47
CA ILE A 54 3.89 -25.94 10.76
C ILE A 54 4.38 -25.90 9.32
N SER A 55 4.12 -24.80 8.60
CA SER A 55 4.56 -24.65 7.20
C SER A 55 6.08 -24.78 7.06
N LYS A 56 6.85 -24.12 7.93
CA LYS A 56 8.32 -24.25 7.98
C LYS A 56 8.76 -25.68 8.29
N TRP A 57 8.11 -26.35 9.24
CA TRP A 57 8.41 -27.74 9.58
C TRP A 57 8.09 -28.68 8.41
N THR A 58 6.95 -28.51 7.74
CA THR A 58 6.58 -29.32 6.56
C THR A 58 7.52 -29.14 5.38
N ALA A 59 8.13 -27.96 5.25
CA ALA A 59 9.14 -27.66 4.25
C ALA A 59 10.52 -28.29 4.57
N SER A 60 10.75 -28.70 5.83
CA SER A 60 11.99 -29.38 6.22
C SER A 60 12.03 -30.83 5.71
N GLU A 61 13.23 -31.39 5.55
CA GLU A 61 13.41 -32.79 5.12
C GLU A 61 12.79 -33.77 6.13
N LYS A 62 12.95 -33.50 7.43
CA LYS A 62 12.37 -34.33 8.52
C LYS A 62 10.84 -34.32 8.46
N GLY A 63 10.23 -33.14 8.42
CA GLY A 63 8.77 -33.01 8.42
C GLY A 63 8.14 -33.56 7.14
N SER A 64 8.72 -33.27 5.98
CA SER A 64 8.23 -33.81 4.71
C SER A 64 8.32 -35.35 4.64
N LYS A 65 9.38 -35.95 5.20
CA LYS A 65 9.51 -37.41 5.32
C LYS A 65 8.47 -37.99 6.27
N ALA A 66 8.30 -37.42 7.46
CA ALA A 66 7.32 -37.86 8.46
C ALA A 66 5.87 -37.81 7.93
N LEU A 67 5.53 -36.79 7.15
CA LEU A 67 4.23 -36.67 6.50
C LEU A 67 4.02 -37.75 5.43
N ARG A 68 5.03 -38.00 4.59
CA ARG A 68 4.97 -39.04 3.56
C ARG A 68 4.83 -40.44 4.16
N GLU A 69 5.46 -40.71 5.30
CA GLU A 69 5.32 -41.98 6.02
C GLU A 69 3.87 -42.24 6.48
N GLN A 70 3.10 -41.18 6.72
CA GLN A 70 1.67 -41.24 7.05
C GLN A 70 0.75 -41.10 5.83
N ASN A 71 1.28 -41.16 4.60
CA ASN A 71 0.56 -40.90 3.35
C ASN A 71 -0.11 -39.51 3.27
N LEU A 72 0.46 -38.52 3.96
CA LEU A 72 -0.01 -37.13 3.91
C LEU A 72 0.81 -36.33 2.89
N ASP A 73 0.17 -35.45 2.12
CA ASP A 73 0.84 -34.59 1.15
C ASP A 73 1.47 -33.36 1.84
N PRO A 74 2.81 -33.19 1.82
CA PRO A 74 3.46 -32.04 2.46
C PRO A 74 3.03 -30.69 1.87
N LYS A 75 2.68 -30.62 0.57
CA LYS A 75 2.34 -29.36 -0.09
C LYS A 75 1.05 -28.76 0.46
N SER A 76 0.09 -29.62 0.81
CA SER A 76 -1.19 -29.23 1.43
C SER A 76 -1.00 -28.51 2.78
N TYR A 77 0.10 -28.77 3.49
CA TYR A 77 0.42 -28.09 4.75
C TYR A 77 1.24 -26.82 4.58
N MET A 78 2.10 -26.77 3.56
CA MET A 78 2.90 -25.58 3.25
C MET A 78 2.01 -24.36 2.90
N ILE A 79 0.84 -24.59 2.29
CA ILE A 79 -0.07 -23.54 1.83
C ILE A 79 -1.02 -23.00 2.92
N ILE A 80 -1.12 -23.66 4.07
CA ILE A 80 -2.04 -23.28 5.17
C ILE A 80 -1.85 -21.81 5.62
N PRO A 81 -0.63 -21.27 5.80
CA PRO A 81 -0.47 -19.85 6.15
C PRO A 81 -1.01 -18.91 5.09
N LEU A 82 -0.94 -19.29 3.81
CA LEU A 82 -1.46 -18.48 2.70
C LEU A 82 -2.98 -18.48 2.69
N LEU A 83 -3.60 -19.65 2.92
CA LEU A 83 -5.05 -19.81 2.95
C LEU A 83 -5.67 -19.18 4.21
N ALA A 84 -4.99 -19.27 5.35
CA ALA A 84 -5.39 -18.57 6.57
C ALA A 84 -5.17 -17.06 6.44
N GLY A 85 -4.11 -16.63 5.74
CA GLY A 85 -3.55 -15.28 5.73
C GLY A 85 -4.31 -14.18 4.98
N THR A 86 -5.62 -14.30 4.76
CA THR A 86 -6.43 -13.19 4.19
C THR A 86 -7.47 -12.64 5.15
N THR A 87 -7.79 -13.36 6.22
CA THR A 87 -8.80 -12.93 7.20
C THR A 87 -8.17 -12.82 8.58
N PHE A 88 -7.83 -11.59 8.98
CA PHE A 88 -7.58 -11.29 10.39
C PHE A 88 -8.80 -11.72 11.20
N ALA A 89 -8.55 -12.37 12.33
CA ALA A 89 -9.63 -12.73 13.25
C ALA A 89 -10.42 -11.46 13.64
N PRO A 90 -11.74 -11.53 13.87
CA PRO A 90 -12.53 -10.39 14.32
C PRO A 90 -12.03 -9.81 15.66
N SER A 91 -11.31 -10.61 16.44
CA SER A 91 -10.64 -10.20 17.69
C SER A 91 -9.34 -9.41 17.46
N SER A 92 -8.76 -9.47 16.26
CA SER A 92 -7.45 -8.89 15.96
C SER A 92 -7.59 -7.47 15.40
N LYS A 93 -7.00 -6.50 16.10
CA LYS A 93 -6.87 -5.14 15.57
C LYS A 93 -5.84 -5.17 14.42
N PRO A 94 -6.16 -4.67 13.22
CA PRO A 94 -5.17 -4.57 12.16
C PRO A 94 -3.97 -3.74 12.66
N PRO A 95 -2.74 -4.08 12.22
CA PRO A 95 -1.57 -3.31 12.61
C PRO A 95 -1.77 -1.84 12.22
N PRO A 96 -1.25 -0.89 13.02
CA PRO A 96 -1.32 0.52 12.67
C PRO A 96 -0.68 0.72 11.30
N ILE A 97 -1.33 1.50 10.44
CA ILE A 97 -0.81 1.85 9.12
C ILE A 97 0.61 2.37 9.31
N PRO A 98 1.63 1.78 8.66
CA PRO A 98 3.00 2.26 8.81
C PRO A 98 3.08 3.74 8.45
N PRO A 99 3.94 4.52 9.12
CA PRO A 99 4.12 5.92 8.76
C PRO A 99 4.47 6.01 7.27
N PRO A 100 3.97 7.04 6.56
CA PRO A 100 4.24 7.18 5.13
C PRO A 100 5.75 7.19 4.90
N GLU A 101 6.24 6.26 4.09
CA GLU A 101 7.66 6.18 3.76
C GLU A 101 8.12 7.52 3.15
N PRO A 102 9.31 8.00 3.51
CA PRO A 102 9.86 9.22 2.92
C PRO A 102 10.03 9.00 1.41
N ASP A 103 9.28 9.78 0.62
CA ASP A 103 9.27 9.68 -0.84
C ASP A 103 10.65 10.09 -1.42
N PRO A 104 11.45 9.15 -1.96
CA PRO A 104 12.80 9.43 -2.45
C PRO A 104 12.81 10.36 -3.68
N SER A 105 11.64 10.63 -4.26
CA SER A 105 11.52 11.57 -5.38
C SER A 105 11.79 13.02 -4.97
N HIS A 106 11.64 13.37 -3.69
CA HIS A 106 11.91 14.71 -3.20
C HIS A 106 13.39 15.07 -3.24
N ASP A 107 14.26 14.12 -2.86
CA ASP A 107 15.71 14.33 -2.80
C ASP A 107 16.31 14.46 -4.21
N ARG A 108 15.85 13.63 -5.15
CA ARG A 108 16.30 13.69 -6.55
C ARG A 108 16.00 15.04 -7.20
N ARG A 109 14.83 15.63 -6.91
CA ARG A 109 14.46 16.95 -7.42
C ARG A 109 15.31 18.08 -6.82
N ALA A 110 15.66 17.98 -5.54
CA ALA A 110 16.54 18.95 -4.90
C ALA A 110 17.96 18.89 -5.49
N ILE A 111 18.50 17.68 -5.66
CA ILE A 111 19.83 17.47 -6.24
C ILE A 111 19.90 17.99 -7.68
N THR A 112 18.90 17.68 -8.50
CA THR A 112 18.86 18.16 -9.90
C THR A 112 18.74 19.68 -10.00
N ALA A 113 17.97 20.32 -9.12
CA ALA A 113 17.89 21.78 -9.06
C ALA A 113 19.24 22.42 -8.68
N LEU A 114 19.95 21.85 -7.70
CA LEU A 114 21.29 22.31 -7.32
C LEU A 114 22.29 22.18 -8.46
N LEU A 115 22.30 21.05 -9.16
CA LEU A 115 23.18 20.84 -10.31
C LEU A 115 22.88 21.83 -11.44
N ASN A 116 21.61 22.10 -11.73
CA ASN A 116 21.23 23.09 -12.74
C ASN A 116 21.68 24.51 -12.35
N GLY A 117 21.51 24.87 -11.07
CA GLY A 117 22.01 26.14 -10.54
C GLY A 117 23.53 26.26 -10.67
N MET A 118 24.29 25.24 -10.26
CA MET A 118 25.76 25.25 -10.37
C MET A 118 26.24 25.35 -11.83
N LEU A 119 25.63 24.60 -12.74
CA LEU A 119 25.97 24.64 -14.16
C LEU A 119 25.69 26.02 -14.77
N SER A 120 24.62 26.70 -14.36
CA SER A 120 24.31 28.05 -14.83
C SER A 120 25.37 29.07 -14.39
N VAL A 121 25.80 29.04 -13.12
CA VAL A 121 26.80 29.96 -12.57
C VAL A 121 28.15 29.75 -13.26
N VAL A 122 28.60 28.50 -13.36
CA VAL A 122 29.88 28.16 -14.02
C VAL A 122 29.82 28.51 -15.51
N GLY A 123 28.72 28.19 -16.18
CA GLY A 123 28.52 28.47 -17.60
C GLY A 123 28.58 29.96 -17.92
N VAL A 124 27.90 30.80 -17.12
CA VAL A 124 27.92 32.26 -17.31
C VAL A 124 29.29 32.84 -16.98
N GLY A 125 29.95 32.39 -15.91
CA GLY A 125 31.31 32.82 -15.57
C GLY A 125 32.31 32.48 -16.67
N PHE A 126 32.25 31.27 -17.21
CA PHE A 126 33.11 30.83 -18.32
C PHE A 126 32.82 31.62 -19.60
N ALA A 127 31.55 31.82 -19.96
CA ALA A 127 31.16 32.59 -21.12
C ALA A 127 31.63 34.06 -21.02
N ALA A 128 31.48 34.66 -19.84
CA ALA A 128 31.95 36.03 -19.58
C ALA A 128 33.47 36.15 -19.67
N TRP A 129 34.21 35.18 -19.12
CA TRP A 129 35.67 35.12 -19.24
C TRP A 129 36.11 34.96 -20.69
N TRP A 130 35.47 34.06 -21.45
CA TRP A 130 35.75 33.84 -22.87
C TRP A 130 35.49 35.09 -23.70
N ALA A 131 34.33 35.74 -23.50
CA ALA A 131 33.96 36.96 -24.20
C ALA A 131 34.96 38.10 -23.92
N ALA A 132 35.38 38.29 -22.67
CA ALA A 132 36.40 39.27 -22.31
C ALA A 132 37.78 38.94 -22.91
N GLY A 133 38.02 37.65 -23.20
CA GLY A 133 39.15 37.14 -23.97
C GLY A 133 39.33 37.80 -25.34
N ASN A 134 38.21 38.03 -26.03
CA ASN A 134 38.17 38.52 -27.40
C ASN A 134 38.34 40.07 -27.50
N ILE A 135 38.24 40.80 -26.38
CA ILE A 135 38.26 42.27 -26.34
C ILE A 135 39.65 42.81 -25.88
N TYR A 136 40.70 41.98 -25.90
CA TYR A 136 42.07 42.37 -25.46
C TYR A 136 42.15 42.99 -24.04
N TRP A 137 41.19 42.70 -23.15
CA TRP A 137 41.27 43.14 -21.75
C TRP A 137 42.42 42.48 -20.99
N SER A 138 42.96 43.15 -19.97
CA SER A 138 43.95 42.57 -19.06
C SER A 138 43.36 41.36 -18.31
N ASN A 139 44.21 40.39 -17.97
CA ASN A 139 43.78 39.15 -17.31
C ASN A 139 43.05 39.42 -15.97
N GLU A 140 43.44 40.46 -15.25
CA GLU A 140 42.80 40.89 -13.99
C GLU A 140 41.34 41.31 -14.21
N SER A 141 41.08 42.17 -15.20
CA SER A 141 39.73 42.63 -15.52
C SER A 141 38.82 41.51 -16.00
N ARG A 142 39.37 40.51 -16.72
CA ARG A 142 38.61 39.32 -17.17
C ARG A 142 38.11 38.48 -16.00
N VAL A 143 38.97 38.23 -15.02
CA VAL A 143 38.60 37.43 -13.83
C VAL A 143 37.58 38.17 -12.97
N LEU A 144 37.78 39.48 -12.76
CA LEU A 144 36.84 40.30 -12.01
C LEU A 144 35.45 40.33 -12.65
N LEU A 145 35.36 40.49 -13.97
CA LEU A 145 34.07 40.49 -14.67
C LEU A 145 33.40 39.12 -14.62
N ALA A 146 34.14 38.03 -14.84
CA ALA A 146 33.61 36.67 -14.75
C ALA A 146 33.09 36.34 -13.34
N LEU A 147 33.80 36.78 -12.30
CA LEU A 147 33.38 36.63 -10.90
C LEU A 147 32.12 37.45 -10.61
N ALA A 148 32.08 38.71 -11.05
CA ALA A 148 30.91 39.58 -10.86
C ALA A 148 29.67 39.01 -11.55
N ALA A 149 29.81 38.52 -12.79
CA ALA A 149 28.72 37.87 -13.53
C ALA A 149 28.22 36.60 -12.81
N SER A 150 29.14 35.76 -12.32
CA SER A 150 28.81 34.56 -11.55
C SER A 150 28.04 34.89 -10.26
N ILE A 151 28.46 35.93 -9.53
CA ILE A 151 27.78 36.39 -8.30
C ILE A 151 26.36 36.89 -8.61
N ALA A 152 26.20 37.69 -9.67
CA ALA A 152 24.88 38.20 -10.07
C ALA A 152 23.90 37.06 -10.41
N VAL A 153 24.36 36.04 -11.13
CA VAL A 153 23.55 34.85 -11.44
C VAL A 153 23.22 34.06 -10.19
N ALA A 154 24.21 33.80 -9.32
CA ALA A 154 24.01 33.09 -8.06
C ALA A 154 22.99 33.80 -7.16
N ALA A 155 23.04 35.14 -7.06
CA ALA A 155 22.07 35.93 -6.33
C ALA A 155 20.66 35.81 -6.94
N THR A 156 20.56 35.85 -8.27
CA THR A 156 19.27 35.73 -8.98
C THR A 156 18.63 34.36 -8.74
N GLU A 157 19.40 33.28 -8.90
CA GLU A 157 18.96 31.91 -8.60
C GLU A 157 18.59 31.73 -7.12
N GLY A 158 19.36 32.34 -6.20
CA GLY A 158 19.07 32.33 -4.77
C GLY A 158 17.72 32.99 -4.43
N ILE A 159 17.42 34.14 -5.03
CA ILE A 159 16.12 34.81 -4.87
C ILE A 159 14.99 33.96 -5.46
N LEU A 160 15.19 33.38 -6.65
CA LEU A 160 14.20 32.52 -7.29
C LEU A 160 13.87 31.29 -6.41
N TYR A 161 14.92 30.68 -5.84
CA TYR A 161 14.79 29.56 -4.91
C TYR A 161 14.02 29.94 -3.64
N ALA A 162 14.31 31.12 -3.06
CA ALA A 162 13.61 31.62 -1.88
C ALA A 162 12.11 31.87 -2.14
N ILE A 163 11.75 32.40 -3.31
CA ILE A 163 10.34 32.59 -3.69
C ILE A 163 9.65 31.23 -3.89
N TRP A 164 10.36 30.28 -4.51
CA TRP A 164 9.83 28.95 -4.74
C TRP A 164 9.61 28.16 -3.45
N SER A 165 10.56 28.23 -2.49
CA SER A 165 10.46 27.54 -1.21
C SER A 165 9.26 28.05 -0.39
N ASP A 166 9.07 29.38 -0.29
CA ASP A 166 7.91 29.98 0.39
C ASP A 166 6.58 29.53 -0.24
N ARG A 167 6.50 29.50 -1.58
CA ARG A 167 5.31 28.99 -2.28
C ARG A 167 5.07 27.50 -2.02
N LYS A 168 6.13 26.69 -1.93
CA LYS A 168 6.03 25.25 -1.67
C LYS A 168 5.50 24.98 -0.26
N GLU A 169 6.02 25.69 0.75
CA GLU A 169 5.55 25.61 2.13
C GLU A 169 4.08 26.02 2.25
N LYS A 170 3.70 27.15 1.65
CA LYS A 170 2.29 27.60 1.60
C LYS A 170 1.37 26.57 0.95
N ARG A 171 1.78 25.94 -0.15
CA ARG A 171 1.01 24.86 -0.80
C ARG A 171 0.90 23.62 0.08
N GLN A 172 1.96 23.22 0.76
CA GLN A 172 1.94 22.09 1.69
C GLN A 172 1.05 22.37 2.90
N GLN A 173 1.12 23.58 3.47
CA GLN A 173 0.28 24.00 4.58
C GLN A 173 -1.20 24.08 4.15
N ALA A 174 -1.49 24.64 2.98
CA ALA A 174 -2.85 24.65 2.42
C ALA A 174 -3.41 23.23 2.20
N ARG A 175 -2.58 22.30 1.69
CA ARG A 175 -2.95 20.87 1.57
C ARG A 175 -3.25 20.27 2.95
N ARG A 176 -2.36 20.44 3.93
CA ARG A 176 -2.57 19.96 5.31
C ARG A 176 -3.86 20.51 5.92
N ASN A 177 -4.14 21.79 5.72
CA ASN A 177 -5.36 22.43 6.21
C ASN A 177 -6.62 21.88 5.51
N ARG A 178 -6.56 21.58 4.20
CA ARG A 178 -7.65 20.92 3.47
C ARG A 178 -7.91 19.50 3.97
N LEU A 179 -6.87 18.72 4.26
CA LEU A 179 -7.02 17.38 4.83
C LEU A 179 -7.65 17.42 6.23
N LYS A 180 -7.29 18.39 7.07
CA LYS A 180 -7.91 18.57 8.40
C LYS A 180 -9.38 19.01 8.31
N LYS A 181 -9.76 19.77 7.28
CA LYS A 181 -11.12 20.23 7.04
C LYS A 181 -12.00 19.24 6.28
N ARG A 182 -11.46 18.14 5.75
CA ARG A 182 -12.31 17.08 5.22
C ARG A 182 -13.14 16.54 6.39
N PRO A 183 -14.47 16.65 6.36
CA PRO A 183 -15.31 16.06 7.38
C PRO A 183 -14.93 14.58 7.48
N LYS A 184 -14.72 14.09 8.70
CA LYS A 184 -14.65 12.64 8.96
C LYS A 184 -15.84 12.04 8.21
N PRO A 185 -15.67 11.03 7.33
CA PRO A 185 -16.82 10.33 6.80
C PRO A 185 -17.65 9.92 8.01
N ALA A 186 -18.90 10.40 8.03
CA ALA A 186 -19.85 10.03 9.07
C ALA A 186 -19.80 8.51 9.20
N ASP A 187 -19.87 8.03 10.44
CA ASP A 187 -19.91 6.61 10.76
C ASP A 187 -20.74 5.83 9.74
N VAL A 188 -20.19 4.67 9.37
CA VAL A 188 -20.64 3.72 8.32
C VAL A 188 -22.15 3.41 8.36
N GLU A 189 -22.85 3.79 9.43
CA GLU A 189 -24.30 3.70 9.60
C GLU A 189 -25.11 4.59 8.63
N THR A 190 -24.57 5.74 8.19
CA THR A 190 -25.34 6.64 7.28
C THR A 190 -25.27 6.21 5.81
N VAL A 191 -24.23 5.47 5.41
CA VAL A 191 -24.09 4.97 4.03
C VAL A 191 -25.12 3.86 3.75
N ARG A 192 -25.41 3.01 4.73
CA ARG A 192 -26.42 1.95 4.61
C ARG A 192 -27.84 2.50 4.39
N GLY A 193 -28.18 3.64 5.01
CA GLY A 193 -29.46 4.30 4.82
C GLY A 193 -29.59 5.05 3.47
N ILE A 194 -28.47 5.43 2.85
CA ILE A 194 -28.46 6.07 1.53
C ILE A 194 -28.48 4.99 0.43
N GLU A 195 -27.72 3.90 0.56
CA GLU A 195 -27.79 2.75 -0.36
C GLU A 195 -29.21 2.14 -0.39
N GLU A 196 -29.87 1.96 0.77
CA GLU A 196 -31.24 1.43 0.80
C GLU A 196 -32.25 2.36 0.13
N LYS A 197 -32.05 3.69 0.18
CA LYS A 197 -32.92 4.65 -0.53
C LYS A 197 -32.65 4.66 -2.03
N VAL A 198 -31.39 4.59 -2.47
CA VAL A 198 -31.02 4.55 -3.89
C VAL A 198 -31.53 3.26 -4.53
N ASP A 199 -31.44 2.11 -3.85
CA ASP A 199 -31.95 0.83 -4.36
C ASP A 199 -33.49 0.80 -4.46
N ARG A 200 -34.20 1.48 -3.55
CA ARG A 200 -35.67 1.63 -3.65
C ARG A 200 -36.08 2.51 -4.82
N GLU A 201 -35.35 3.60 -5.08
CA GLU A 201 -35.66 4.53 -6.17
C GLU A 201 -35.33 3.94 -7.56
N VAL A 202 -34.20 3.23 -7.67
CA VAL A 202 -33.82 2.52 -8.90
C VAL A 202 -34.81 1.38 -9.20
N ASN A 203 -35.25 0.61 -8.19
CA ASN A 203 -36.27 -0.42 -8.40
C ASN A 203 -37.66 0.13 -8.75
N ALA A 204 -38.05 1.29 -8.20
CA ALA A 204 -39.30 1.95 -8.56
C ALA A 204 -39.30 2.43 -10.02
N THR A 205 -38.16 2.92 -10.51
CA THR A 205 -38.00 3.37 -11.89
C THR A 205 -38.02 2.21 -12.87
N ARG A 206 -37.43 1.06 -12.48
CA ARG A 206 -37.41 -0.17 -13.30
C ARG A 206 -38.79 -0.81 -13.45
N ARG A 207 -39.66 -0.74 -12.44
CA ARG A 207 -41.05 -1.24 -12.53
C ARG A 207 -41.90 -0.44 -13.53
N ARG A 208 -41.71 0.87 -13.62
CA ARG A 208 -42.45 1.72 -14.57
C ARG A 208 -42.08 1.47 -16.03
N ALA A 209 -40.86 1.02 -16.31
CA ALA A 209 -40.41 0.74 -17.67
C ALA A 209 -41.08 -0.52 -18.28
N TYR A 210 -41.45 -1.50 -17.47
CA TYR A 210 -42.13 -2.72 -17.96
C TYR A 210 -43.63 -2.55 -18.16
N GLU A 211 -44.23 -1.51 -17.60
CA GLU A 211 -45.67 -1.24 -17.74
C GLU A 211 -46.00 -0.53 -19.07
N TYR A 212 -44.99 0.05 -19.75
CA TYR A 212 -45.17 0.75 -21.03
C TYR A 212 -45.04 -0.17 -22.26
N ASP A 213 -44.34 -1.30 -22.15
CA ASP A 213 -44.15 -2.25 -23.27
C ASP A 213 -45.34 -3.21 -23.47
N HIS A 214 -46.36 -3.18 -22.60
CA HIS A 214 -47.52 -4.07 -22.71
C HIS A 214 -48.72 -3.47 -23.46
N ASP A 215 -48.72 -2.16 -23.73
CA ASP A 215 -49.84 -1.48 -24.40
C ASP A 215 -49.65 -1.29 -25.92
N GLU A 216 -48.46 -1.51 -26.48
CA GLU A 216 -48.19 -1.26 -27.92
C GLU A 216 -48.48 -2.45 -28.86
N ASN A 217 -48.79 -3.64 -28.35
CA ASN A 217 -48.97 -4.83 -29.20
C ASN A 217 -50.43 -5.20 -29.55
N ASP A 218 -51.42 -4.37 -29.21
CA ASP A 218 -52.83 -4.67 -29.46
C ASP A 218 -53.43 -3.90 -30.66
N VAL A 219 -52.65 -3.70 -31.72
CA VAL A 219 -53.17 -3.19 -33.01
C VAL A 219 -53.32 -4.36 -33.98
N SER A 220 -54.50 -4.98 -33.91
CA SER A 220 -54.94 -5.98 -34.89
C SER A 220 -55.13 -5.35 -36.28
N PRO A 221 -54.66 -5.99 -37.37
CA PRO A 221 -54.94 -5.52 -38.72
C PRO A 221 -56.37 -5.90 -39.11
N GLN A 222 -57.22 -4.90 -39.37
CA GLN A 222 -58.47 -5.11 -40.08
C GLN A 222 -58.21 -5.18 -41.60
N SER A 223 -58.79 -6.23 -42.16
CA SER A 223 -58.82 -6.70 -43.55
C SER A 223 -59.28 -5.68 -44.59
#